data_AF-A0A8J4SGR2-F1
#
_entry.id   AF-A0A8J4SGR2-F1
#
_cell.length_a   1.000
_cell.length_b   1.000
_cell.length_c   1.000
_cell.angle_alpha   90.00
_cell.angle_beta   90.00
_cell.angle_gamma   90.00
#
_symmetry.space_group_name_H-M   'P 1'
#
loop_
_entity.id
_entity.type
_entity.pdbx_description
1 polymer ?
#
loop_
_entity_poly.entity_id
_entity_poly.type
_entity_poly.pdbx_seq_one_letter_code
_entity_poly.pdbx_strand_id
1 'polypeptide(L)'
;MGEQFELNIQEGDVIVLGTDGLFDNLFPKQITSLLDTVLPSSSELDQHSMEKVASCIAHTAHKAAKGTKTKTPFALAAQEAGYEYLGGKMDDITVITSLVTATEK
;
A
#
# COMPACT_ATOMS: atom_id res chain seq x y z
N MET A 1 10.74 -2.31 19.83
CA MET A 1 10.83 -3.76 19.58
C MET A 1 10.37 -3.99 18.15
N GLY A 2 11.11 -4.76 17.37
CA GLY A 2 10.66 -5.22 16.05
C GLY A 2 10.22 -6.67 16.13
N GLU A 3 9.39 -7.08 15.19
CA GLU A 3 8.98 -8.48 15.02
C GLU A 3 9.65 -9.04 13.75
N GLN A 4 10.00 -10.32 13.78
CA GLN A 4 10.55 -11.03 12.63
C GLN A 4 9.50 -12.01 12.12
N PHE A 5 9.27 -12.00 10.81
CA PHE A 5 8.38 -12.91 10.12
C PHE A 5 9.14 -13.62 9.00
N GLU A 6 8.87 -14.91 8.82
CA GLU A 6 9.34 -15.70 7.69
C GLU A 6 8.12 -16.11 6.85
N LEU A 7 8.18 -15.82 5.56
CA LEU A 7 7.10 -16.07 4.61
C LEU A 7 7.67 -16.85 3.43
N ASN A 8 6.96 -17.88 2.98
CA ASN A 8 7.29 -18.56 1.74
C ASN A 8 6.79 -17.71 0.57
N ILE A 9 7.67 -17.41 -0.39
CA ILE A 9 7.36 -16.60 -1.57
C ILE A 9 7.49 -17.44 -2.85
N GLN A 10 6.82 -17.01 -3.90
CA GLN A 10 6.83 -17.63 -5.23
C GLN A 10 7.11 -16.59 -6.31
N GLU A 11 7.62 -17.04 -7.46
CA GLU A 11 7.76 -16.17 -8.63
C GLU A 11 6.41 -15.56 -9.02
N GLY A 12 6.41 -14.25 -9.28
CA GLY A 12 5.22 -13.46 -9.56
C GLY A 12 4.61 -12.79 -8.33
N ASP A 13 5.05 -13.12 -7.12
CA ASP A 13 4.60 -12.41 -5.92
C ASP A 13 5.05 -10.93 -5.95
N VAL A 14 4.15 -10.04 -5.55
CA VAL A 14 4.45 -8.61 -5.38
C VAL A 14 4.45 -8.27 -3.90
N ILE A 15 5.60 -7.81 -3.42
CA ILE A 15 5.79 -7.37 -2.05
C ILE A 15 5.58 -5.86 -2.00
N VAL A 16 4.63 -5.40 -1.17
CA VAL A 16 4.39 -3.98 -0.90
C VAL A 16 4.75 -3.69 0.54
N LEU A 17 5.69 -2.77 0.73
CA LEU A 17 6.11 -2.28 2.05
C LEU A 17 5.80 -0.78 2.14
N GLY A 18 5.53 -0.29 3.34
CA GLY A 18 5.32 1.14 3.55
C GLY A 18 5.39 1.57 5.01
N THR A 19 5.36 2.87 5.24
CA THR A 19 5.22 3.46 6.58
C THR A 19 3.76 3.44 7.05
N ASP A 20 3.52 3.75 8.32
CA ASP A 20 2.17 3.92 8.86
C ASP A 20 1.34 4.93 8.06
N GLY A 21 1.94 6.01 7.53
CA GLY A 21 1.26 6.95 6.63
C GLY A 21 0.54 6.31 5.44
N LEU A 22 1.02 5.17 4.91
CA LEU A 22 0.27 4.39 3.91
C LEU A 22 -0.93 3.68 4.56
N PHE A 23 -0.67 2.87 5.57
CA PHE A 23 -1.64 1.94 6.16
C PHE A 23 -2.71 2.63 7.01
N ASP A 24 -2.45 3.86 7.48
CA ASP A 24 -3.42 4.72 8.14
C ASP A 24 -4.48 5.24 7.17
N ASN A 25 -4.14 5.35 5.88
CA ASN A 25 -4.96 6.04 4.89
C ASN A 25 -5.60 5.12 3.84
N LEU A 26 -5.05 3.93 3.60
CA LEU A 26 -5.61 2.94 2.65
C LEU A 26 -5.81 1.58 3.29
N PHE A 27 -6.96 0.98 3.03
CA PHE A 27 -7.22 -0.42 3.38
C PHE A 27 -6.42 -1.37 2.49
N PRO A 28 -6.00 -2.56 2.98
CA PRO A 28 -5.29 -3.55 2.19
C PRO A 28 -5.98 -3.89 0.85
N LYS A 29 -7.33 -3.98 0.86
CA LYS A 29 -8.11 -4.22 -0.37
C LYS A 29 -7.97 -3.10 -1.41
N GLN A 30 -7.81 -1.86 -0.98
CA GLN A 30 -7.58 -0.75 -1.91
C GLN A 30 -6.20 -0.84 -2.52
N ILE A 31 -5.18 -1.21 -1.72
CA ILE A 31 -3.82 -1.42 -2.22
C ILE A 31 -3.81 -2.54 -3.27
N THR A 32 -4.48 -3.67 -3.03
CA THR A 32 -4.57 -4.76 -4.02
C THR A 32 -5.33 -4.34 -5.29
N SER A 33 -6.41 -3.58 -5.19
CA SER A 33 -7.10 -3.08 -6.39
C SER A 33 -6.26 -2.10 -7.22
N LEU A 34 -5.35 -1.34 -6.59
CA LEU A 34 -4.40 -0.50 -7.30
C LEU A 34 -3.34 -1.34 -8.04
N LEU A 35 -2.89 -2.45 -7.44
CA LEU A 35 -2.03 -3.42 -8.12
C LEU A 35 -2.71 -3.95 -9.39
N ASP A 36 -3.96 -4.42 -9.29
CA ASP A 36 -4.72 -4.97 -10.42
C ASP A 36 -4.93 -3.93 -11.54
N THR A 37 -5.04 -2.65 -11.18
CA THR A 37 -5.23 -1.55 -12.14
C THR A 37 -3.95 -1.22 -12.90
N VAL A 38 -2.80 -1.27 -12.22
CA VAL A 38 -1.50 -0.89 -12.81
C VAL A 38 -0.83 -2.09 -13.50
N LEU A 39 -1.07 -3.30 -13.00
CA LEU A 39 -0.47 -4.56 -13.46
C LEU A 39 -1.55 -5.50 -14.04
N PRO A 40 -2.09 -5.22 -15.24
CA PRO A 40 -3.04 -6.12 -15.87
C PRO A 40 -2.40 -7.49 -16.16
N SER A 41 -3.19 -8.56 -16.09
CA SER A 41 -2.76 -9.97 -16.11
C SER A 41 -1.98 -10.46 -17.34
N SER A 42 -1.72 -9.57 -18.32
CA SER A 42 -1.06 -9.87 -19.59
C SER A 42 0.18 -9.02 -19.87
N SER A 43 0.64 -8.19 -18.93
CA SER A 43 1.86 -7.39 -19.10
C SER A 43 3.09 -8.11 -18.54
N GLU A 44 4.20 -8.08 -19.28
CA GLU A 44 5.51 -8.40 -18.70
C GLU A 44 5.79 -7.42 -17.56
N LEU A 45 5.98 -7.95 -16.36
CA LEU A 45 6.24 -7.16 -15.16
C LEU A 45 7.72 -6.85 -15.10
N ASP A 46 8.06 -5.56 -15.20
CA ASP A 46 9.43 -5.07 -15.12
C ASP A 46 9.61 -4.10 -13.94
N GLN A 47 10.86 -3.67 -13.72
CA GLN A 47 11.19 -2.72 -12.66
C GLN A 47 10.42 -1.39 -12.78
N HIS A 48 10.17 -0.93 -14.01
CA HIS A 48 9.44 0.31 -14.25
C HIS A 48 7.95 0.19 -13.87
N SER A 49 7.38 -1.00 -14.04
CA SER A 49 6.02 -1.32 -13.59
C SER A 49 5.90 -1.24 -12.07
N MET A 50 6.90 -1.74 -11.33
CA MET A 50 6.94 -1.62 -9.86
C MET A 50 7.02 -0.16 -9.39
N GLU A 51 7.86 0.66 -10.03
CA GLU A 51 7.93 2.09 -9.70
C GLU A 51 6.58 2.81 -9.89
N LYS A 52 5.85 2.49 -10.98
CA LYS A 52 4.50 3.02 -11.22
C LYS A 52 3.52 2.59 -10.14
N VAL A 53 3.57 1.32 -9.73
CA VAL A 53 2.74 0.79 -8.65
C VAL A 53 3.01 1.56 -7.34
N ALA A 54 4.28 1.64 -6.93
CA ALA A 54 4.66 2.35 -5.70
C ALA A 54 4.18 3.79 -5.73
N SER A 55 4.41 4.49 -6.84
CA SER A 55 3.95 5.87 -7.03
C SER A 55 2.43 5.98 -6.99
N CYS A 56 1.69 5.07 -7.63
CA CYS A 56 0.23 5.06 -7.64
C CYS A 56 -0.35 4.87 -6.23
N ILE A 57 0.20 3.91 -5.47
CA ILE A 57 -0.19 3.64 -4.08
C ILE A 57 0.10 4.87 -3.21
N ALA A 58 1.32 5.42 -3.28
CA ALA A 58 1.71 6.59 -2.49
C ALA A 58 0.83 7.82 -2.78
N HIS A 59 0.57 8.12 -4.06
CA HIS A 59 -0.31 9.22 -4.44
C HIS A 59 -1.75 9.01 -3.97
N THR A 60 -2.26 7.78 -4.04
CA THR A 60 -3.62 7.48 -3.61
C THR A 60 -3.75 7.60 -2.08
N ALA A 61 -2.74 7.12 -1.34
CA ALA A 61 -2.67 7.29 0.11
C ALA A 61 -2.60 8.77 0.49
N HIS A 62 -1.77 9.56 -0.19
CA HIS A 62 -1.67 11.01 0.05
C HIS A 62 -2.98 11.75 -0.24
N LYS A 63 -3.70 11.35 -1.29
CA LYS A 63 -5.01 11.90 -1.60
C LYS A 63 -6.04 11.53 -0.52
N ALA A 64 -6.02 10.30 -0.02
CA ALA A 64 -6.87 9.86 1.08
C ALA A 64 -6.55 10.63 2.38
N ALA A 65 -5.26 10.83 2.67
CA ALA A 65 -4.74 11.61 3.79
C ALA A 65 -5.25 13.06 3.80
N LYS A 66 -5.35 13.69 2.61
CA LYS A 66 -5.93 15.03 2.44
C LYS A 66 -7.46 15.08 2.54
N GLY A 67 -8.13 13.94 2.39
CA GLY A 67 -9.58 13.89 2.31
C GLY A 67 -10.22 14.09 3.68
N THR A 68 -11.08 15.09 3.83
CA THR A 68 -11.73 15.45 5.11
C THR A 68 -12.94 14.58 5.47
N LYS A 69 -13.43 13.78 4.53
CA LYS A 69 -14.61 12.90 4.70
C LYS A 69 -14.35 11.46 4.23
N THR A 70 -13.12 11.15 3.87
CA THR A 70 -12.73 9.81 3.44
C THR A 70 -12.76 8.89 4.65
N LYS A 71 -13.39 7.73 4.53
CA LYS A 71 -13.23 6.66 5.52
C LYS A 71 -11.85 6.04 5.31
N THR A 72 -11.00 6.14 6.32
CA THR A 72 -9.65 5.59 6.35
C THR A 72 -9.50 4.60 7.50
N PRO A 73 -8.53 3.66 7.43
CA PRO A 73 -8.21 2.80 8.56
C PRO A 73 -7.97 3.56 9.86
N PHE A 74 -7.23 4.68 9.81
CA PHE A 74 -6.96 5.50 10.98
C PHE A 74 -8.22 6.11 11.58
N ALA A 75 -9.09 6.72 10.78
CA ALA A 75 -10.33 7.29 11.30
C ALA A 75 -11.25 6.24 11.92
N LEU A 76 -11.29 5.03 11.35
CA LEU A 76 -12.04 3.92 11.92
C LEU A 76 -11.46 3.48 13.26
N ALA A 77 -10.14 3.27 13.34
CA ALA A 77 -9.47 2.90 14.59
C ALA A 77 -9.61 3.97 15.68
N ALA A 78 -9.53 5.26 15.31
CA ALA A 78 -9.76 6.37 16.22
C ALA A 78 -11.19 6.34 16.78
N GLN A 79 -12.19 6.09 15.94
CA GLN A 79 -13.59 5.94 16.36
C GLN A 79 -13.78 4.76 17.32
N GLU A 80 -13.18 3.60 17.02
CA GLU A 80 -13.23 2.42 17.88
C GLU A 80 -12.56 2.64 19.23
N ALA A 81 -11.52 3.48 19.27
CA ALA A 81 -10.86 3.93 20.50
C ALA A 81 -11.61 5.05 21.23
N GLY A 82 -12.76 5.52 20.71
CA GLY A 82 -13.60 6.55 21.34
C GLY A 82 -13.24 8.00 21.00
N TYR A 83 -12.39 8.22 19.99
CA TYR A 83 -12.05 9.55 19.49
C TYR A 83 -12.91 9.93 18.28
N GLU A 84 -13.36 11.18 18.23
CA GLU A 84 -13.99 11.73 17.03
C GLU A 84 -12.92 12.22 16.06
N TYR A 85 -12.63 11.41 15.03
CA TYR A 85 -11.74 11.77 13.93
C TYR A 85 -12.41 11.52 12.58
N LEU A 86 -12.33 12.49 11.67
CA LEU A 86 -12.92 12.41 10.33
C LEU A 86 -11.86 12.65 9.26
N GLY A 87 -11.89 11.82 8.22
CA GLY A 87 -10.98 11.94 7.09
C GLY A 87 -9.72 11.10 7.19
N GLY A 88 -8.71 11.44 6.40
CA GLY A 88 -7.39 10.82 6.46
C GLY A 88 -6.45 11.53 7.43
N LYS A 89 -5.35 10.85 7.75
CA LYS A 89 -4.26 11.35 8.58
C LYS A 89 -3.11 11.81 7.68
N MET A 90 -2.85 13.13 7.63
CA MET A 90 -1.71 13.66 6.90
C MET A 90 -0.40 13.29 7.60
N ASP A 91 0.47 12.58 6.90
CA ASP A 91 1.74 12.06 7.43
C ASP A 91 2.77 11.84 6.30
N ASP A 92 4.00 11.51 6.66
CA ASP A 92 5.02 11.09 5.71
C ASP A 92 4.70 9.68 5.15
N ILE A 93 4.57 9.59 3.83
CA ILE A 93 4.17 8.36 3.14
C ILE A 93 5.35 7.84 2.33
N THR A 94 5.86 6.67 2.71
CA THR A 94 6.86 5.93 1.92
C THR A 94 6.27 4.59 1.49
N VAL A 95 6.50 4.23 0.23
CA VAL A 95 6.06 2.96 -0.36
C VAL A 95 7.21 2.34 -1.14
N ILE A 96 7.48 1.06 -0.89
CA ILE A 96 8.43 0.24 -1.65
C ILE A 96 7.63 -0.91 -2.27
N THR A 97 7.93 -1.22 -3.53
CA THR A 97 7.36 -2.38 -4.22
C THR A 97 8.49 -3.23 -4.78
N SER A 98 8.32 -4.54 -4.74
CA SER A 98 9.29 -5.50 -5.25
C SER A 98 8.55 -6.67 -5.89
N LEU A 99 9.02 -7.09 -7.06
CA LEU A 99 8.54 -8.28 -7.75
C LEU A 99 9.51 -9.43 -7.48
N VAL A 100 8.97 -10.56 -7.05
CA VAL A 100 9.73 -11.80 -6.92
C VAL A 100 9.86 -12.43 -8.30
N THR A 101 11.09 -12.55 -8.80
CA THR A 101 11.39 -13.19 -10.09
C THR A 101 12.20 -14.46 -9.86
N ALA A 102 12.09 -15.46 -10.76
CA ALA A 102 13.03 -16.56 -10.74
C ALA A 102 14.47 -16.03 -10.91
N THR A 103 15.40 -16.61 -10.16
CA THR A 103 16.81 -16.32 -10.36
C THR A 103 17.26 -16.95 -11.67
N GLU A 104 17.77 -16.16 -12.61
CA GLU A 104 18.50 -16.72 -13.76
C GLU A 104 19.72 -17.50 -13.22
N LYS A 105 19.85 -18.76 -13.64
CA LYS A 105 20.99 -19.63 -13.29
C LYS A 105 22.20 -19.33 -14.16
#